data_AF-A0A7K4AWY1-F1
#
_entry.id   AF-A0A7K4AWY1-F1
#
_cell.length_a   1.000
_cell.length_b   1.000
_cell.length_c   1.000
_cell.angle_alpha   90.00
_cell.angle_beta   90.00
_cell.angle_gamma   90.00
#
_symmetry.space_group_name_H-M   'P 1'
#
loop_
_entity.id
_entity.type
_entity.pdbx_description
1 polymer ?
#
loop_
_entity_poly.entity_id
_entity_poly.type
_entity_poly.pdbx_seq_one_letter_code
_entity_poly.pdbx_strand_id
1 'polypeptide(L)'
;MNEGVIRERKRELNELAVEPEISLNAEVFLDSVRITGVKVNYYHICKTKLWLFSHNINLEKENDSVAIGKMLHEDRYKKNYKNITIDGISIDFMKAGTILEIHEIKKSKKMDEADKAQLSFYLYYLKKKGFEATGVLNYPLLNKVERIELSPEDEIDIERDIEDIRKIVLGSIPSPQRKKICLKCAYQEFCFCGENSWKGDDKN
;
A
#
# COMPACT_ATOMS: atom_id res chain seq x y z
N MET A 1 -1.39 -23.25 23.79
CA MET A 1 -1.95 -21.90 24.07
C MET A 1 -3.47 -22.02 24.18
N ASN A 2 -4.07 -21.38 25.17
CA ASN A 2 -5.46 -21.61 25.60
C ASN A 2 -6.46 -20.82 24.74
N GLU A 3 -7.66 -21.36 24.45
CA GLU A 3 -8.70 -20.71 23.63
C GLU A 3 -9.10 -19.30 24.13
N GLY A 4 -8.92 -19.03 25.43
CA GLY A 4 -9.15 -17.72 26.04
C GLY A 4 -8.27 -16.61 25.47
N VAL A 5 -6.99 -16.90 25.17
CA VAL A 5 -6.04 -15.91 24.63
C VAL A 5 -6.41 -15.49 23.21
N ILE A 6 -6.89 -16.45 22.40
CA ILE A 6 -7.39 -16.19 21.04
C ILE A 6 -8.63 -15.30 21.09
N ARG A 7 -9.53 -15.56 22.06
CA ARG A 7 -10.77 -14.80 22.23
C ARG A 7 -10.50 -13.38 22.73
N GLU A 8 -9.49 -13.20 23.57
CA GLU A 8 -9.05 -11.90 24.11
C GLU A 8 -8.29 -11.08 23.06
N ARG A 9 -7.38 -11.67 22.29
CA ARG A 9 -6.71 -11.01 21.13
C ARG A 9 -7.70 -10.62 20.03
N LYS A 10 -8.68 -11.49 19.75
CA LYS A 10 -9.81 -11.14 18.88
C LYS A 10 -10.65 -10.01 19.48
N ARG A 11 -10.80 -9.97 20.80
CA ARG A 11 -11.48 -8.87 21.50
C ARG A 11 -10.68 -7.58 21.43
N GLU A 12 -9.36 -7.58 21.53
CA GLU A 12 -8.50 -6.39 21.37
C GLU A 12 -8.53 -5.85 19.94
N LEU A 13 -8.45 -6.74 18.93
CA LEU A 13 -8.67 -6.37 17.52
C LEU A 13 -10.11 -5.92 17.27
N ASN A 14 -11.09 -6.56 17.92
CA ASN A 14 -12.49 -6.14 17.83
C ASN A 14 -12.73 -4.84 18.59
N GLU A 15 -12.00 -4.54 19.68
CA GLU A 15 -12.04 -3.30 20.47
C GLU A 15 -11.41 -2.15 19.69
N LEU A 16 -10.39 -2.44 18.87
CA LEU A 16 -9.92 -1.59 17.78
C LEU A 16 -10.92 -1.50 16.60
N ALA A 17 -11.98 -2.33 16.56
CA ALA A 17 -12.95 -2.46 15.47
C ALA A 17 -14.45 -2.25 15.88
N VAL A 18 -14.77 -1.63 17.03
CA VAL A 18 -16.16 -1.60 17.61
C VAL A 18 -17.12 -0.57 16.98
N GLU A 19 -16.79 0.08 15.87
CA GLU A 19 -17.78 0.85 15.11
C GLU A 19 -18.00 0.20 13.74
N PRO A 20 -19.25 0.07 13.28
CA PRO A 20 -19.55 -0.72 12.10
C PRO A 20 -18.89 -0.04 10.90
N GLU A 21 -17.94 -0.74 10.26
CA GLU A 21 -16.98 -0.25 9.24
C GLU A 21 -15.73 0.49 9.76
N ILE A 22 -14.98 -0.07 10.74
CA ILE A 22 -13.65 0.48 11.06
C ILE A 22 -12.66 0.19 9.92
N SER A 23 -12.45 1.20 9.06
CA SER A 23 -11.23 1.38 8.28
C SER A 23 -10.11 1.75 9.25
N LEU A 24 -9.31 0.77 9.68
CA LEU A 24 -8.03 1.10 10.31
C LEU A 24 -7.16 1.75 9.23
N ASN A 25 -6.52 2.87 9.51
CA ASN A 25 -5.49 3.40 8.61
C ASN A 25 -4.14 3.00 9.20
N ALA A 26 -3.31 2.26 8.44
CA ALA A 26 -1.97 1.92 8.93
C ALA A 26 -1.04 3.09 8.64
N GLU A 27 -0.77 3.85 9.70
CA GLU A 27 -0.07 5.12 9.56
C GLU A 27 1.00 5.29 10.63
N VAL A 28 2.14 5.77 10.17
CA VAL A 28 3.25 6.16 11.03
C VAL A 28 3.38 7.68 10.94
N PHE A 29 3.41 8.34 12.09
CA PHE A 29 3.68 9.76 12.20
C PHE A 29 5.15 9.95 12.56
N LEU A 30 5.88 10.69 11.74
CA LEU A 30 7.24 11.12 12.05
C LEU A 30 7.30 12.66 11.88
N ASP A 31 7.50 13.35 13.00
CA ASP A 31 7.24 14.78 13.15
C ASP A 31 5.78 15.14 12.75
N SER A 32 5.60 15.97 11.72
CA SER A 32 4.30 16.34 11.14
C SER A 32 3.92 15.51 9.91
N VAL A 33 4.73 14.51 9.52
CA VAL A 33 4.50 13.71 8.31
C VAL A 33 3.73 12.45 8.62
N ARG A 34 2.54 12.32 8.02
CA ARG A 34 1.71 11.11 7.99
C ARG A 34 2.20 10.18 6.88
N ILE A 35 2.70 8.99 7.21
CA ILE A 35 3.19 7.98 6.25
C ILE A 35 2.20 6.82 6.22
N THR A 36 1.75 6.44 5.02
CA THR A 36 0.78 5.37 4.77
C THR A 36 1.35 4.35 3.77
N GLY A 37 0.73 3.18 3.63
CA GLY A 37 1.16 2.19 2.63
C GLY A 37 1.13 2.72 1.19
N VAL A 38 0.23 3.65 0.87
CA VAL A 38 0.19 4.33 -0.44
C VAL A 38 1.44 5.19 -0.66
N LYS A 39 1.92 5.90 0.38
CA LYS A 39 3.15 6.69 0.28
C LYS A 39 4.38 5.79 0.13
N VAL A 40 4.42 4.66 0.81
CA VAL A 40 5.47 3.64 0.61
C VAL A 40 5.44 3.11 -0.82
N ASN A 41 4.27 2.78 -1.36
CA ASN A 41 4.14 2.39 -2.77
C ASN A 41 4.68 3.48 -3.71
N TYR A 42 4.31 4.74 -3.50
CA TYR A 42 4.75 5.85 -4.35
C TYR A 42 6.23 6.13 -4.24
N TYR A 43 6.84 5.95 -3.07
CA TYR A 43 8.28 6.05 -2.88
C TYR A 43 9.04 5.13 -3.85
N HIS A 44 8.61 3.87 -3.93
CA HIS A 44 9.20 2.86 -4.81
C HIS A 44 8.86 3.05 -6.30
N ILE A 45 7.76 3.74 -6.62
CA ILE A 45 7.38 4.05 -8.01
C ILE A 45 8.05 5.34 -8.53
N CYS A 46 7.81 6.46 -7.85
CA CYS A 46 8.19 7.80 -8.28
C CYS A 46 8.18 8.81 -7.11
N LYS A 47 9.37 9.33 -6.77
CA LYS A 47 9.55 10.31 -5.69
C LYS A 47 8.83 11.65 -5.95
N THR A 48 8.77 12.12 -7.19
CA THR A 48 7.99 13.32 -7.55
C THR A 48 6.50 13.10 -7.31
N LYS A 49 5.95 11.93 -7.70
CA LYS A 49 4.55 11.56 -7.43
C LYS A 49 4.27 11.51 -5.93
N LEU A 50 5.16 10.89 -5.15
CA LEU A 50 5.07 10.86 -3.68
C LEU A 50 4.97 12.28 -3.10
N TRP A 51 5.84 13.19 -3.54
CA TRP A 51 5.84 14.58 -3.08
C TRP A 51 4.53 15.30 -3.42
N LEU A 52 4.08 15.22 -4.68
CA LEU A 52 2.86 15.87 -5.16
C LEU A 52 1.61 15.36 -4.40
N PHE A 53 1.49 14.04 -4.27
CA PHE A 53 0.41 13.41 -3.50
C PHE A 53 0.42 13.87 -2.04
N SER A 54 1.60 13.94 -1.42
CA SER A 54 1.74 14.37 -0.02
C SER A 54 1.40 15.83 0.21
N HIS A 55 1.46 16.66 -0.83
CA HIS A 55 1.05 18.08 -0.82
C HIS A 55 -0.36 18.30 -1.38
N ASN A 56 -1.20 17.26 -1.38
CA ASN A 56 -2.59 17.27 -1.82
C ASN A 56 -2.83 17.62 -3.30
N ILE A 57 -1.79 17.56 -4.14
CA ILE A 57 -1.91 17.67 -5.59
C ILE A 57 -2.31 16.28 -6.09
N ASN A 58 -3.62 16.00 -6.15
CA ASN A 58 -4.17 14.65 -6.39
C ASN A 58 -4.80 14.53 -7.78
N LEU A 59 -4.00 14.16 -8.79
CA LEU A 59 -4.47 14.05 -10.18
C LEU A 59 -5.07 12.68 -10.53
N GLU A 60 -5.00 11.72 -9.62
CA GLU A 60 -5.37 10.32 -9.88
C GLU A 60 -6.88 10.04 -9.83
N LYS A 61 -7.68 10.96 -9.29
CA LYS A 61 -9.14 10.78 -9.19
C LYS A 61 -9.82 10.63 -10.55
N GLU A 62 -9.27 11.26 -11.58
CA GLU A 62 -9.78 11.25 -12.95
C GLU A 62 -9.10 10.21 -13.85
N ASN A 63 -8.21 9.37 -13.29
CA ASN A 63 -7.48 8.38 -14.06
C ASN A 63 -8.23 7.04 -14.15
N ASP A 64 -8.63 6.64 -15.34
CA ASP A 64 -9.37 5.40 -15.61
C ASP A 64 -8.65 4.14 -15.08
N SER A 65 -7.32 4.11 -15.11
CA SER A 65 -6.56 2.96 -14.60
C SER A 65 -6.70 2.81 -13.08
N VAL A 66 -6.81 3.94 -12.37
CA VAL A 66 -7.03 3.98 -10.91
C VAL A 66 -8.49 3.62 -10.58
N ALA A 67 -9.45 4.13 -11.35
CA ALA A 67 -10.87 3.81 -11.18
C ALA A 67 -11.14 2.31 -11.32
N ILE A 68 -10.56 1.65 -12.32
CA ILE A 68 -10.67 0.18 -12.49
C ILE A 68 -10.07 -0.57 -11.30
N GLY A 69 -8.97 -0.07 -10.73
CA GLY A 69 -8.38 -0.64 -9.52
C GLY A 69 -9.39 -0.67 -8.37
N LYS A 70 -10.02 0.48 -8.08
CA LYS A 70 -11.02 0.60 -7.01
C LYS A 70 -12.22 -0.34 -7.20
N MET A 71 -12.75 -0.44 -8.42
CA MET A 71 -13.86 -1.35 -8.73
C MET A 71 -13.50 -2.82 -8.44
N LEU A 72 -12.29 -3.26 -8.80
CA LEU A 72 -11.82 -4.63 -8.53
C LEU A 72 -11.72 -4.93 -7.03
N HIS A 73 -11.38 -3.92 -6.21
CA HIS A 73 -11.43 -4.06 -4.76
C HIS A 73 -12.89 -4.24 -4.31
N GLU A 74 -13.77 -3.29 -4.62
CA GLU A 74 -15.18 -3.27 -4.17
C GLU A 74 -15.96 -4.56 -4.51
N ASP A 75 -15.79 -5.11 -5.71
CA ASP A 75 -16.52 -6.31 -6.15
C ASP A 75 -16.11 -7.59 -5.40
N ARG A 76 -14.86 -7.66 -4.91
CA ARG A 76 -14.34 -8.82 -4.18
C ARG A 76 -14.71 -8.76 -2.69
N TYR A 77 -14.77 -7.56 -2.10
CA TYR A 77 -15.18 -7.36 -0.70
C TYR A 77 -16.63 -7.74 -0.45
N LYS A 78 -17.54 -7.49 -1.40
CA LYS A 78 -18.97 -7.86 -1.29
C LYS A 78 -19.22 -9.36 -1.09
N LYS A 79 -18.23 -10.23 -1.33
CA LYS A 79 -18.38 -11.69 -1.20
C LYS A 79 -17.91 -12.28 0.13
N ASN A 80 -17.13 -11.56 0.96
CA ASN A 80 -16.53 -12.10 2.20
C ASN A 80 -16.82 -11.20 3.42
N TYR A 81 -17.97 -11.42 4.08
CA TYR A 81 -18.51 -10.64 5.21
C TYR A 81 -17.76 -10.76 6.57
N LYS A 82 -16.49 -11.21 6.61
CA LYS A 82 -15.76 -11.44 7.88
C LYS A 82 -14.45 -10.67 8.03
N ASN A 83 -14.18 -9.74 7.13
CA ASN A 83 -12.84 -9.20 6.96
C ASN A 83 -12.77 -7.77 7.52
N ILE A 84 -11.75 -7.50 8.34
CA ILE A 84 -11.38 -6.12 8.74
C ILE A 84 -10.64 -5.50 7.55
N THR A 85 -10.81 -4.20 7.29
CA THR A 85 -10.06 -3.52 6.23
C THR A 85 -9.08 -2.50 6.78
N ILE A 86 -7.86 -2.48 6.22
CA ILE A 86 -6.85 -1.45 6.51
C ILE A 86 -6.43 -0.76 5.22
N ASP A 87 -6.74 0.53 5.04
CA ASP A 87 -6.38 1.28 3.81
C ASP A 87 -6.77 0.56 2.49
N GLY A 88 -7.85 -0.22 2.48
CA GLY A 88 -8.27 -1.04 1.34
C GLY A 88 -7.60 -2.41 1.21
N ILE A 89 -6.85 -2.87 2.23
CA ILE A 89 -6.35 -4.23 2.41
C ILE A 89 -7.34 -5.05 3.22
N SER A 90 -7.58 -6.30 2.83
CA SER A 90 -8.41 -7.22 3.62
C SER A 90 -7.59 -7.91 4.69
N ILE A 91 -8.13 -8.10 5.89
CA ILE A 91 -7.50 -8.88 6.96
C ILE A 91 -8.39 -10.06 7.30
N ASP A 92 -7.81 -11.24 7.20
CA ASP A 92 -8.43 -12.51 7.51
C ASP A 92 -7.73 -13.17 8.72
N PHE A 93 -8.50 -13.78 9.60
CA PHE A 93 -7.95 -14.59 10.69
C PHE A 93 -7.69 -16.03 10.22
N MET A 94 -6.45 -16.49 10.35
CA MET A 94 -6.14 -17.90 10.09
C MET A 94 -6.67 -18.80 11.23
N LYS A 95 -7.14 -20.00 10.89
CA LYS A 95 -7.70 -20.99 11.84
C LYS A 95 -6.71 -21.44 12.93
N ALA A 96 -5.40 -21.22 12.75
CA ALA A 96 -4.37 -21.45 13.78
C ALA A 96 -4.32 -20.38 14.88
N GLY A 97 -5.33 -19.50 14.97
CA GLY A 97 -5.74 -18.85 16.21
C GLY A 97 -5.06 -17.51 16.55
N THR A 98 -3.85 -17.24 16.10
CA THR A 98 -3.11 -16.02 16.52
C THR A 98 -2.47 -15.21 15.39
N ILE A 99 -2.34 -15.78 14.18
CA ILE A 99 -1.69 -15.12 13.05
C ILE A 99 -2.75 -14.52 12.12
N LEU A 100 -2.58 -13.25 11.79
CA LEU A 100 -3.37 -12.54 10.78
C LEU A 100 -2.82 -12.84 9.38
N GLU A 101 -3.70 -12.95 8.40
CA GLU A 101 -3.32 -13.00 6.98
C GLU A 101 -3.92 -11.77 6.30
N ILE A 102 -3.05 -10.89 5.79
CA ILE A 102 -3.49 -9.67 5.08
C ILE A 102 -3.43 -9.90 3.57
N HIS A 103 -4.47 -9.47 2.84
CA HIS A 103 -4.62 -9.65 1.41
C HIS A 103 -4.69 -8.30 0.71
N GLU A 104 -3.70 -8.04 -0.14
CA GLU A 104 -3.67 -6.88 -1.02
C GLU A 104 -3.89 -7.32 -2.47
N ILE A 105 -4.85 -6.68 -3.15
CA ILE A 105 -5.25 -7.05 -4.52
C ILE A 105 -4.67 -6.03 -5.50
N LYS A 106 -3.99 -6.51 -6.54
CA LYS A 106 -3.40 -5.67 -7.58
C LYS A 106 -3.83 -6.10 -8.98
N LYS A 107 -4.11 -5.13 -9.84
CA LYS A 107 -4.51 -5.37 -11.24
C LYS A 107 -3.39 -6.00 -12.08
N SER A 108 -2.13 -5.68 -11.79
CA SER A 108 -0.98 -6.15 -12.58
C SER A 108 0.25 -6.31 -11.72
N LYS A 109 1.17 -7.19 -12.16
CA LYS A 109 2.47 -7.40 -11.51
C LYS A 109 3.58 -6.44 -12.00
N LYS A 110 3.24 -5.32 -12.65
CA LYS A 110 4.24 -4.41 -13.25
C LYS A 110 5.00 -3.58 -12.21
N MET A 111 4.46 -3.44 -11.00
CA MET A 111 5.02 -2.66 -9.90
C MET A 111 5.39 -3.56 -8.72
N ASP A 112 5.89 -4.76 -8.99
CA ASP A 112 6.09 -5.81 -7.99
C ASP A 112 6.86 -5.34 -6.75
N GLU A 113 7.95 -4.59 -6.93
CA GLU A 113 8.75 -4.05 -5.82
C GLU A 113 7.94 -3.08 -4.94
N ALA A 114 7.16 -2.19 -5.55
CA ALA A 114 6.33 -1.24 -4.82
C ALA A 114 5.14 -1.91 -4.12
N ASP A 115 4.55 -2.93 -4.76
CA ASP A 115 3.46 -3.71 -4.19
C ASP A 115 3.94 -4.54 -3.00
N LYS A 116 5.14 -5.13 -3.10
CA LYS A 116 5.81 -5.84 -1.99
C LYS A 116 6.16 -4.90 -0.84
N ALA A 117 6.82 -3.78 -1.12
CA ALA A 117 7.20 -2.82 -0.09
C ALA A 117 5.98 -2.25 0.64
N GLN A 118 4.90 -1.96 -0.10
CA GLN A 118 3.63 -1.57 0.48
C GLN A 118 3.11 -2.64 1.45
N LEU A 119 3.03 -3.91 1.02
CA LEU A 119 2.53 -4.99 1.87
C LEU A 119 3.42 -5.24 3.09
N SER A 120 4.75 -5.21 2.92
CA SER A 120 5.73 -5.32 3.99
C SER A 120 5.56 -4.22 5.04
N PHE A 121 5.27 -2.98 4.64
CA PHE A 121 4.97 -1.89 5.57
C PHE A 121 3.76 -2.20 6.46
N TYR A 122 2.69 -2.80 5.91
CA TYR A 122 1.53 -3.19 6.72
C TYR A 122 1.86 -4.31 7.72
N LEU A 123 2.63 -5.31 7.30
CA LEU A 123 3.13 -6.36 8.20
C LEU A 123 3.96 -5.76 9.33
N TYR A 124 4.82 -4.80 9.01
CA TYR A 124 5.68 -4.11 9.98
C TYR A 124 4.84 -3.31 10.98
N TYR A 125 3.84 -2.57 10.47
CA TYR A 125 2.90 -1.82 11.31
C TYR A 125 2.17 -2.75 12.30
N LEU A 126 1.62 -3.87 11.81
CA LEU A 126 0.93 -4.86 12.64
C LEU A 126 1.88 -5.47 13.68
N LYS A 127 3.11 -5.80 13.28
CA LYS A 127 4.15 -6.31 14.18
C LYS A 127 4.48 -5.32 15.30
N LYS A 128 4.66 -4.03 15.00
CA LYS A 128 4.89 -2.99 16.01
C LYS A 128 3.67 -2.76 16.92
N LYS A 129 2.47 -3.12 16.48
CA LYS A 129 1.24 -3.17 17.32
C LYS A 129 1.08 -4.46 18.11
N GLY A 130 2.04 -5.39 18.00
CA GLY A 130 2.05 -6.65 18.74
C GLY A 130 1.27 -7.78 18.08
N PHE A 131 0.88 -7.65 16.80
CA PHE A 131 0.20 -8.68 16.04
C PHE A 131 1.17 -9.41 15.11
N GLU A 132 1.11 -10.74 15.11
CA GLU A 132 1.79 -11.55 14.10
C GLU A 132 0.93 -11.61 12.84
N ALA A 133 1.55 -11.34 11.69
CA ALA A 133 0.85 -11.30 10.41
C ALA A 133 1.71 -11.86 9.27
N THR A 134 1.04 -12.43 8.27
CA THR A 134 1.61 -12.80 6.97
C THR A 134 0.87 -12.08 5.86
N GLY A 135 1.54 -11.81 4.75
CA GLY A 135 0.99 -11.04 3.64
C GLY A 135 0.73 -11.88 2.41
N VAL A 136 -0.32 -11.56 1.68
CA VAL A 136 -0.68 -12.16 0.40
C VAL A 136 -0.95 -11.06 -0.65
N LEU A 137 -0.13 -11.01 -1.69
CA LEU A 137 -0.41 -10.24 -2.91
C LEU A 137 -1.21 -11.11 -3.89
N ASN A 138 -2.41 -10.65 -4.24
CA ASN A 138 -3.28 -11.30 -5.20
C ASN A 138 -3.31 -10.51 -6.51
N TYR A 139 -3.00 -11.18 -7.63
CA TYR A 139 -3.08 -10.64 -8.98
C TYR A 139 -4.16 -11.40 -9.78
N PRO A 140 -5.46 -11.05 -9.63
CA PRO A 140 -6.55 -11.85 -10.18
C PRO A 140 -6.48 -12.01 -11.71
N LEU A 141 -6.11 -10.97 -12.43
CA LEU A 141 -6.01 -11.00 -13.90
C LEU A 141 -4.88 -11.91 -14.41
N LEU A 142 -3.92 -12.25 -13.54
CA LEU A 142 -2.79 -13.12 -13.87
C LEU A 142 -2.93 -14.50 -13.21
N ASN A 143 -4.03 -14.77 -12.49
CA ASN A 143 -4.21 -15.96 -11.66
C ASN A 143 -2.98 -16.26 -10.78
N LYS A 144 -2.38 -15.21 -10.20
CA LYS A 144 -1.14 -15.33 -9.43
C LYS A 144 -1.31 -14.84 -8.01
N VAL A 145 -0.69 -15.57 -7.07
CA VAL A 145 -0.66 -15.24 -5.64
C VAL A 145 0.79 -15.30 -5.17
N GLU A 146 1.22 -14.30 -4.41
CA GLU A 146 2.55 -14.24 -3.81
C GLU A 146 2.43 -14.01 -2.30
N ARG A 147 3.15 -14.81 -1.51
CA ARG A 147 3.18 -14.70 -0.05
C ARG A 147 4.40 -13.90 0.39
N ILE A 148 4.24 -13.05 1.40
CA ILE A 148 5.27 -12.21 1.97
C ILE A 148 5.31 -12.42 3.47
N GLU A 149 6.52 -12.58 3.99
CA GLU A 149 6.83 -12.63 5.41
C GLU A 149 7.99 -11.66 5.66
N LEU A 150 8.02 -11.03 6.83
CA LEU A 150 9.08 -10.10 7.18
C LEU A 150 10.29 -10.84 7.73
N SER A 151 11.44 -10.62 7.13
CA SER A 151 12.75 -10.87 7.75
C SER A 151 13.19 -9.69 8.63
N PRO A 152 14.15 -9.89 9.55
CA PRO A 152 14.76 -8.79 10.29
C PRO A 152 15.39 -7.71 9.39
N GLU A 153 15.95 -8.11 8.25
CA GLU A 153 16.53 -7.20 7.26
C GLU A 153 15.47 -6.32 6.60
N ASP A 154 14.29 -6.88 6.30
CA ASP A 154 13.17 -6.10 5.74
C ASP A 154 12.73 -4.99 6.69
N GLU A 155 12.75 -5.22 8.01
CA GLU A 155 12.38 -4.19 8.99
C GLU A 155 13.32 -2.99 8.96
N ILE A 156 14.63 -3.23 8.77
CA ILE A 156 15.64 -2.18 8.65
C ILE A 156 15.40 -1.36 7.37
N ASP A 157 15.11 -2.04 6.26
CA ASP A 157 14.81 -1.40 4.99
C ASP A 157 13.52 -0.55 5.07
N ILE A 158 12.48 -1.05 5.75
CA ILE A 158 11.23 -0.32 5.98
C ILE A 158 11.47 0.94 6.83
N GLU A 159 12.26 0.84 7.90
CA GLU A 159 12.60 2.00 8.74
C GLU A 159 13.39 3.06 7.96
N ARG A 160 14.31 2.64 7.08
CA ARG A 160 15.01 3.54 6.15
C ARG A 160 14.03 4.21 5.19
N ASP A 161 13.12 3.44 4.59
CA ASP A 161 12.12 3.97 3.65
C ASP A 161 11.21 5.01 4.32
N ILE A 162 10.76 4.76 5.56
CA ILE A 162 9.95 5.69 6.35
C ILE A 162 10.70 7.03 6.52
N GLU A 163 11.99 6.98 6.89
CA GLU A 163 12.81 8.17 7.09
C GLU A 163 13.10 8.91 5.78
N ASP A 164 13.35 8.20 4.68
CA ASP A 164 13.56 8.81 3.36
C ASP A 164 12.27 9.41 2.79
N ILE A 165 11.12 8.79 3.02
CA ILE A 165 9.81 9.36 2.70
C ILE A 165 9.62 10.67 3.45
N ARG A 166 9.92 10.72 4.76
CA ARG A 166 9.85 11.96 5.55
C ARG A 166 10.70 13.06 4.92
N LYS A 167 11.96 12.78 4.61
CA LYS A 167 12.88 13.76 3.99
C LYS A 167 12.35 14.28 2.66
N ILE A 168 11.82 13.40 1.82
CA ILE A 168 11.23 13.80 0.54
C ILE A 168 10.03 14.70 0.78
N VAL A 169 9.09 14.29 1.64
CA VAL A 169 7.85 15.04 1.89
C VAL A 169 8.12 16.42 2.51
N LEU A 170 9.14 16.56 3.37
CA LEU A 170 9.51 17.86 3.97
C LEU A 170 10.45 18.69 3.09
N GLY A 171 11.04 18.08 2.06
CA GLY A 171 11.99 18.72 1.17
C GLY A 171 11.35 19.45 0.00
N SER A 172 12.20 19.91 -0.92
CA SER A 172 11.76 20.44 -2.21
C SER A 172 11.25 19.31 -3.12
N ILE A 173 10.37 19.66 -4.06
CA ILE A 173 9.85 18.72 -5.06
C ILE A 173 11.02 18.06 -5.82
N PRO A 174 11.11 16.72 -5.85
CA PRO A 174 12.11 16.02 -6.64
C PRO A 174 11.87 16.25 -8.14
N SER A 175 12.94 16.51 -8.90
CA SER A 175 12.86 16.68 -10.35
C SER A 175 12.24 15.45 -11.02
N PRO A 176 11.22 15.63 -11.89
CA PRO A 176 10.57 14.51 -12.56
C PRO A 176 11.53 13.80 -13.51
N GLN A 177 11.46 12.48 -13.53
CA GLN A 177 12.22 11.64 -14.46
C GLN A 177 11.26 10.86 -15.36
N ARG A 178 11.51 10.89 -16.67
CA ARG A 178 10.70 10.12 -17.63
C ARG A 178 10.97 8.63 -17.46
N LYS A 179 9.90 7.87 -17.22
CA LYS A 179 9.90 6.43 -17.09
C LYS A 179 8.77 5.85 -17.95
N LYS A 180 8.84 4.57 -18.32
CA LYS A 180 7.76 3.89 -19.09
C LYS A 180 6.38 4.02 -18.42
N ILE A 181 6.34 4.10 -17.09
CA ILE A 181 5.11 4.25 -16.31
C ILE A 181 4.45 5.63 -16.50
N CYS A 182 5.21 6.65 -16.92
CA CYS A 182 4.71 8.01 -17.10
C CYS A 182 3.63 8.09 -18.18
N LEU A 183 3.66 7.20 -19.17
CA LEU A 183 2.63 7.08 -20.22
C LEU A 183 1.20 6.95 -19.73
N LYS A 184 1.03 6.38 -18.53
CA LYS A 184 -0.28 6.14 -17.91
C LYS A 184 -0.42 6.87 -16.59
N CYS A 185 0.57 7.68 -16.23
CA CYS A 185 0.62 8.38 -14.96
C CYS A 185 -0.23 9.64 -15.05
N ALA A 186 -1.17 9.80 -14.11
CA ALA A 186 -2.01 11.00 -14.02
C ALA A 186 -1.21 12.32 -13.86
N TYR A 187 0.05 12.23 -13.42
CA TYR A 187 0.94 13.37 -13.23
C TYR A 187 1.78 13.72 -14.46
N GLN A 188 1.66 13.00 -15.58
CA GLN A 188 2.53 13.18 -16.74
C GLN A 188 2.54 14.63 -17.24
N GLU A 189 1.36 15.19 -17.48
CA GLU A 189 1.24 16.55 -18.02
C GLU A 189 1.78 17.60 -17.04
N PHE A 190 1.48 17.44 -15.75
CA PHE A 190 2.02 18.30 -14.70
C PHE A 190 3.55 18.25 -14.63
N CYS A 191 4.13 17.05 -14.66
CA CYS A 191 5.57 16.85 -14.54
C CYS A 191 6.36 17.39 -15.74
N PHE A 192 5.75 17.43 -16.92
CA PHE A 192 6.47 17.68 -18.18
C PHE A 192 5.87 18.80 -19.03
N CYS A 193 5.00 19.64 -18.45
CA CYS A 193 4.47 20.80 -19.15
C CYS A 193 5.65 21.70 -19.57
N GLY A 194 5.71 22.04 -20.86
CA GLY A 194 6.79 22.86 -21.43
C GLY A 194 7.93 22.08 -22.09
N GLU A 195 7.96 20.75 -22.00
CA GLU A 195 8.90 19.92 -22.76
C GLU A 195 8.22 19.37 -24.04
N ASN A 196 8.68 19.78 -25.22
CA ASN A 196 8.14 19.30 -26.50
C ASN A 196 8.46 17.82 -26.75
N SER A 197 7.41 17.01 -26.92
CA SER A 197 7.36 15.65 -27.50
C SER A 197 8.27 14.58 -26.87
N TRP A 198 7.73 13.82 -25.91
CA TRP A 198 8.21 12.46 -25.64
C TRP A 198 7.58 11.50 -26.65
N LYS A 199 8.33 11.19 -27.71
CA LYS A 199 8.05 10.00 -28.53
C LYS A 199 8.59 8.83 -27.72
N GLY A 200 7.71 8.14 -26.99
CA GLY A 200 8.10 6.93 -26.27
C GLY A 200 8.89 6.02 -27.19
N ASP A 201 10.03 5.51 -26.72
CA ASP A 201 10.91 4.71 -27.56
C ASP A 201 10.14 3.53 -28.17
N ASP A 202 9.80 3.66 -29.45
CA ASP A 202 9.41 2.59 -30.34
C ASP A 202 10.61 1.65 -30.48
N LYS A 203 10.77 0.71 -29.56
CA LYS A 203 11.63 -0.46 -29.77
C LYS A 203 10.99 -1.70 -29.16
N ASN A 204 10.39 -2.48 -30.08
CA ASN A 204 10.23 -3.94 -30.16
C ASN A 204 10.13 -4.72 -28.84
#